data_AF-A0A7C4J8N0-F1
#
_entry.id   AF-A0A7C4J8N0-F1
#
_cell.length_a   1.000
_cell.length_b   1.000
_cell.length_c   1.000
_cell.angle_alpha   90.00
_cell.angle_beta   90.00
_cell.angle_gamma   90.00
#
_symmetry.space_group_name_H-M   'P 1'
#
loop_
_entity.id
_entity.type
_entity.pdbx_description
1 polymer ?
#
loop_
_entity_poly.entity_id
_entity_poly.type
_entity_poly.pdbx_seq_one_letter_code
_entity_poly.pdbx_strand_id
1 'polypeptide(L)'
;MPDRIIRASELGQYDFCAKAWWLGAIEGVPPDNAAELQAGMRWHAEHGGVVSRAGRLQQTAIVLVAIGVILLAIFLVTNGL
;
A
#
# COMPACT_ATOMS: atom_id res chain seq x y z
N MET A 1 15.86 -23.22 16.17
CA MET A 1 15.48 -22.66 14.86
C MET A 1 14.54 -21.51 15.14
N PRO A 2 14.72 -20.31 14.57
CA PRO A 2 13.72 -19.25 14.73
C PRO A 2 12.39 -19.71 14.11
N ASP A 3 11.27 -19.35 14.73
CA ASP A 3 9.95 -19.66 14.19
C ASP A 3 9.78 -19.01 12.82
N ARG A 4 9.28 -19.80 11.86
CA ARG A 4 9.06 -19.34 10.48
C ARG A 4 7.87 -18.38 10.45
N ILE A 5 8.09 -17.14 10.01
CA ILE A 5 7.01 -16.17 9.76
C ILE A 5 6.25 -16.60 8.50
N ILE A 6 4.96 -16.89 8.65
CA ILE A 6 4.05 -17.18 7.54
C ILE A 6 3.46 -15.86 7.01
N ARG A 7 3.63 -15.59 5.71
CA ARG A 7 3.11 -14.38 5.09
C ARG A 7 1.61 -14.46 4.82
N ALA A 8 0.92 -13.33 4.78
CA ALA A 8 -0.49 -13.28 4.37
C ALA A 8 -0.73 -13.88 2.97
N SER A 9 0.22 -13.71 2.04
CA SER A 9 0.15 -14.32 0.70
C SER A 9 0.17 -15.85 0.75
N GLU A 10 0.84 -16.44 1.74
CA GLU A 10 0.86 -17.89 1.93
C GLU A 10 -0.45 -18.41 2.51
N LEU A 11 -1.07 -17.65 3.42
CA LEU A 11 -2.41 -17.98 3.92
C LEU A 11 -3.43 -17.99 2.78
N GLY A 12 -3.40 -16.96 1.92
CA GLY A 12 -4.26 -16.92 0.73
C GLY A 12 -3.99 -18.07 -0.24
N GLN A 13 -2.72 -18.45 -0.42
CA GLN A 13 -2.37 -19.60 -1.26
C GLN A 13 -2.85 -20.92 -0.66
N TYR A 14 -2.76 -21.09 0.66
CA TYR A 14 -3.25 -22.28 1.35
C TYR A 14 -4.78 -22.39 1.27
N ASP A 15 -5.49 -21.29 1.52
CA ASP A 15 -6.95 -21.21 1.43
C ASP A 15 -7.44 -21.54 0.01
N PHE A 16 -6.75 -21.03 -1.02
CA PHE A 16 -7.02 -21.39 -2.41
C PHE A 16 -6.65 -22.85 -2.72
N CYS A 17 -5.44 -23.28 -2.37
CA CYS A 17 -4.93 -24.63 -2.60
C CYS A 17 -3.78 -24.99 -1.64
N ALA A 18 -4.09 -25.76 -0.60
CA ALA A 18 -3.12 -26.26 0.37
C ALA A 18 -1.96 -27.05 -0.29
N LYS A 19 -2.23 -27.80 -1.36
CA LYS A 19 -1.19 -28.57 -2.07
C LYS A 19 -0.21 -27.64 -2.81
N ALA A 20 -0.72 -26.60 -3.48
CA ALA A 20 0.12 -25.61 -4.15
C ALA A 20 0.97 -24.82 -3.15
N TRP A 21 0.39 -24.45 -1.99
CA TRP A 21 1.14 -23.85 -0.89
C TRP A 21 2.25 -24.80 -0.41
N TRP A 22 1.94 -26.07 -0.14
CA TRP A 22 2.96 -27.02 0.34
C TRP A 22 4.11 -27.19 -0.66
N LEU A 23 3.77 -27.36 -1.95
CA LEU A 23 4.77 -27.48 -3.01
C LEU A 23 5.67 -26.23 -3.11
N GLY A 24 5.10 -25.02 -3.06
CA GLY A 24 5.89 -23.80 -3.18
C GLY A 24 6.61 -23.38 -1.91
N ALA A 25 5.95 -23.48 -0.75
CA ALA A 25 6.40 -22.93 0.52
C ALA A 25 7.25 -23.90 1.34
N ILE A 26 7.04 -25.21 1.18
CA ILE A 26 7.77 -26.27 1.90
C ILE A 26 8.77 -26.96 0.97
N GLU A 27 8.33 -27.42 -0.20
CA GLU A 27 9.20 -28.14 -1.15
C GLU A 27 9.99 -27.20 -2.08
N GLY A 28 9.66 -25.90 -2.12
CA GLY A 28 10.38 -24.92 -2.95
C GLY A 28 10.14 -25.05 -4.45
N VAL A 29 9.07 -25.74 -4.87
CA VAL A 29 8.71 -25.91 -6.28
C VAL A 29 8.26 -24.56 -6.86
N PRO A 30 8.92 -24.05 -7.91
CA PRO A 30 8.55 -22.79 -8.51
C PRO A 30 7.19 -22.91 -9.23
N PRO A 31 6.36 -21.85 -9.21
CA PRO A 31 5.12 -21.84 -9.96
C PRO A 31 5.39 -21.65 -11.46
N ASP A 32 4.58 -22.28 -12.30
CA ASP A 32 4.71 -22.19 -13.76
C ASP A 32 4.54 -20.74 -14.27
N ASN A 33 3.76 -19.92 -13.56
CA ASN A 33 3.47 -18.52 -13.90
C ASN A 33 4.38 -17.51 -13.17
N ALA A 34 5.64 -17.87 -12.91
CA ALA A 34 6.59 -17.02 -12.19
C ALA A 34 6.80 -15.65 -12.88
N ALA A 35 6.74 -15.61 -14.21
CA ALA A 35 6.92 -14.38 -14.98
C ALA A 35 5.74 -13.40 -14.76
N GLU A 36 4.51 -13.92 -14.80
CA GLU A 36 3.28 -13.17 -14.55
C GLU A 36 3.23 -12.65 -13.12
N LEU A 37 3.64 -13.47 -12.14
CA LEU A 37 3.74 -13.06 -10.74
C LEU A 37 4.73 -11.90 -10.57
N GLN A 38 5.92 -11.97 -11.20
CA GLN A 38 6.89 -10.88 -11.17
C GLN A 38 6.38 -9.62 -11.87
N ALA A 39 5.66 -9.76 -12.98
CA ALA A 39 5.02 -8.62 -13.65
C ALA A 39 3.97 -7.95 -12.75
N GLY A 40 3.11 -8.75 -12.09
CA GLY A 40 2.11 -8.26 -11.14
C GLY A 40 2.74 -7.55 -9.93
N MET A 41 3.81 -8.09 -9.36
CA MET A 41 4.52 -7.45 -8.25
C MET A 41 5.12 -6.10 -8.65
N ARG A 42 5.74 -6.01 -9.84
CA ARG A 42 6.27 -4.73 -10.36
C ARG A 42 5.16 -3.70 -10.54
N TRP A 43 4.06 -4.11 -11.17
CA TRP A 43 2.91 -3.24 -11.38
C TRP A 43 2.32 -2.73 -10.05
N HIS A 44 2.17 -3.61 -9.05
CA HIS A 44 1.70 -3.22 -7.72
C HIS A 44 2.66 -2.25 -7.01
N ALA A 45 3.97 -2.45 -7.15
CA ALA A 45 4.97 -1.54 -6.56
C ALA A 45 4.91 -0.14 -7.19
N GLU A 46 4.81 -0.08 -8.52
CA GLU A 46 4.66 1.19 -9.27
C GLU A 46 3.36 1.91 -8.87
N HIS A 47 2.24 1.18 -8.84
CA HIS A 47 0.96 1.70 -8.40
C HIS A 47 1.01 2.22 -6.95
N GLY A 48 1.64 1.46 -6.04
CA GLY A 48 1.84 1.87 -4.65
C GLY A 48 2.61 3.19 -4.52
N GLY A 49 3.60 3.42 -5.38
CA GLY A 49 4.32 4.70 -5.46
C GLY A 49 3.41 5.87 -5.85
N VAL A 50 2.53 5.65 -6.83
CA VAL A 50 1.54 6.65 -7.27
C VAL A 50 0.54 6.96 -6.15
N VAL A 51 -0.03 5.93 -5.51
CA VAL A 51 -0.97 6.07 -4.39
C VAL A 51 -0.33 6.82 -3.21
N SER A 52 0.91 6.47 -2.86
CA SER A 52 1.66 7.16 -1.80
C SER A 52 1.87 8.64 -2.12
N ARG A 53 2.23 8.98 -3.37
CA ARG A 53 2.37 10.38 -3.81
C ARG A 53 1.05 11.12 -3.76
N ALA A 54 -0.04 10.51 -4.22
CA ALA A 54 -1.37 11.08 -4.19
C ALA A 54 -1.81 11.37 -2.73
N GLY A 55 -1.59 10.42 -1.82
CA GLY A 55 -1.88 10.60 -0.39
C GLY A 55 -1.10 11.76 0.23
N ARG A 56 0.20 11.89 -0.07
CA ARG A 56 1.00 13.03 0.40
C ARG A 56 0.48 14.37 -0.13
N LEU A 57 0.20 14.44 -1.43
CA LEU A 57 -0.35 15.66 -2.05
C LEU A 57 -1.71 16.03 -1.45
N GLN A 58 -2.57 15.05 -1.19
CA GLN A 58 -3.87 15.27 -0.54
C GLN A 58 -3.69 15.81 0.89
N GLN A 59 -2.77 15.25 1.67
CA GLN A 59 -2.44 15.76 3.01
C GLN A 59 -1.92 17.20 2.96
N THR A 60 -0.99 17.50 2.04
CA THR A 60 -0.49 18.86 1.85
C THR A 60 -1.61 19.83 1.47
N ALA A 61 -2.51 19.44 0.57
CA ALA A 61 -3.65 20.28 0.18
C ALA A 61 -4.57 20.58 1.37
N ILE A 62 -4.90 19.57 2.18
CA ILE A 62 -5.71 19.73 3.39
C ILE A 62 -5.06 20.73 4.37
N VAL A 63 -3.75 20.60 4.60
CA VAL A 63 -3.01 21.50 5.49
C VAL A 63 -3.00 22.93 4.96
N LEU A 64 -2.75 23.13 3.66
CA LEU A 64 -2.75 24.46 3.04
C LEU A 64 -4.13 25.12 3.10
N VAL A 65 -5.20 24.37 2.85
CA VAL A 65 -6.58 24.86 2.98
C VAL A 65 -6.87 25.26 4.43
N ALA A 66 -6.49 24.44 5.41
CA ALA A 66 -6.68 24.76 6.82
C ALA A 66 -5.95 26.06 7.22
N ILE A 67 -4.70 26.23 6.77
CA ILE A 67 -3.94 27.48 6.98
C ILE A 67 -4.67 28.67 6.35
N GLY A 68 -5.12 28.54 5.10
CA GLY A 68 -5.85 29.60 4.41
C GLY A 68 -7.13 30.02 5.14
N VAL A 69 -7.90 29.06 5.65
CA VAL A 69 -9.10 29.32 6.45
C VAL A 69 -8.77 30.04 7.76
N ILE A 70 -7.71 29.62 8.46
CA ILE A 70 -7.27 30.26 9.70
C ILE A 70 -6.84 31.71 9.44
N LEU A 71 -6.03 31.95 8.40
CA LEU A 71 -5.59 33.29 8.04
C LEU A 71 -6.77 34.19 7.64
N LEU A 72 -7.75 33.65 6.89
CA LEU A 72 -8.97 34.36 6.54
C LEU A 72 -9.77 34.73 7.79
N ALA A 73 -9.93 33.80 8.74
CA ALA A 73 -10.62 34.08 9.99
C ALA A 73 -9.92 35.17 10.81
N ILE A 74 -8.58 35.11 10.92
CA ILE A 74 -7.78 36.15 11.59
C ILE A 74 -7.97 37.50 10.89
N PHE A 75 -7.94 37.52 9.56
CA PHE A 75 -8.13 38.74 8.78
C PHE A 75 -9.50 39.36 9.05
N LEU A 76 -10.58 38.57 9.00
CA LEU A 76 -11.94 39.07 9.26
C LEU A 76 -12.08 39.64 10.67
N VAL A 77 -11.61 38.91 11.68
CA VAL A 77 -11.66 39.34 13.09
C VAL A 77 -10.85 40.61 13.32
N THR A 78 -9.68 40.74 12.72
CA THR A 78 -8.81 41.92 12.91
C THR A 78 -9.28 43.15 12.14
N ASN A 79 -10.00 42.97 11.03
CA ASN A 79 -10.52 44.06 10.19
C ASN A 79 -11.98 44.44 10.51
N GLY A 80 -12.58 43.85 11.55
CA GLY A 80 -13.89 44.25 12.07
C GLY A 80 -15.09 43.93 11.17
N LEU A 81 -14.95 42.93 10.29
CA LEU A 81 -16.08 42.30 9.58
C LEU A 81 -16.71 41.19 10.41
#